data_AF-A0A7V1JEG4-F1
#
_entry.id   AF-A0A7V1JEG4-F1
#
_cell.length_a   1.000
_cell.length_b   1.000
_cell.length_c   1.000
_cell.angle_alpha   90.00
_cell.angle_beta   90.00
_cell.angle_gamma   90.00
#
_symmetry.space_group_name_H-M   'P 1'
#
loop_
_entity.id
_entity.type
_entity.pdbx_description
1 polymer ?
#
loop_
_entity_poly.entity_id
_entity_poly.type
_entity_poly.pdbx_seq_one_letter_code
_entity_poly.pdbx_strand_id
1 'polypeptide(L)'
;MRKGFSTGSVSAATIKASIRYYFKSIKFSAIDIKMPGGETAHLDIAGLEKFKEDIGRSISRAVAVKDSGDDPDVTNGIKIYADFININENEIGGLRKCYGKLSIYNTISNLCSSNTFDGFTLILAAGKGIGIATKPGLPVEPGRAAVNPVPFKMIELSAREELCYWIEGNILDLSAISADTFISVLYIPEGKEVAKKTLNQRLGIYGGISILGTTGYVIPISTRAWLETIKTSLIFLSENKIKTCVFTPGRYSEKIAMKIFKNMPKESFIEMGDYVAYS
;
A
#
# COMPACT_ATOMS: atom_id res chain seq x y z
N MET A 1 -11.75 4.36 -22.69
CA MET A 1 -11.43 4.92 -21.37
C MET A 1 -10.00 4.55 -21.00
N ARG A 2 -9.27 5.50 -20.42
CA ARG A 2 -7.88 5.36 -19.99
C ARG A 2 -7.80 4.56 -18.70
N LYS A 3 -6.89 3.58 -18.65
CA LYS A 3 -6.57 2.83 -17.43
C LYS A 3 -5.69 3.67 -16.52
N GLY A 4 -5.85 3.50 -15.22
CA GLY A 4 -4.96 4.07 -14.20
C GLY A 4 -4.07 3.02 -13.56
N PHE A 5 -3.32 3.45 -12.54
CA PHE A 5 -2.51 2.60 -11.68
C PHE A 5 -3.15 2.44 -10.31
N SER A 6 -3.11 1.21 -9.81
CA SER A 6 -3.59 0.88 -8.47
C SER A 6 -2.68 1.50 -7.40
N THR A 7 -3.21 1.65 -6.18
CA THR A 7 -2.38 2.05 -5.03
C THR A 7 -1.17 1.13 -4.84
N GLY A 8 -1.31 -0.17 -5.15
CA GLY A 8 -0.21 -1.13 -5.07
C GLY A 8 0.92 -0.86 -6.05
N SER A 9 0.60 -0.61 -7.32
CA SER A 9 1.59 -0.26 -8.34
C SER A 9 2.32 1.03 -8.02
N VAL A 10 1.58 2.08 -7.64
CA VAL A 10 2.16 3.37 -7.28
C VAL A 10 3.06 3.21 -6.05
N SER A 11 2.67 2.42 -5.05
CA SER A 11 3.49 2.14 -3.87
C SER A 11 4.78 1.39 -4.22
N ALA A 12 4.70 0.38 -5.08
CA ALA A 12 5.86 -0.37 -5.55
C ALA A 12 6.85 0.53 -6.30
N ALA A 13 6.35 1.39 -7.20
CA ALA A 13 7.16 2.36 -7.91
C ALA A 13 7.82 3.37 -6.96
N THR A 14 7.07 3.88 -5.98
CA THR A 14 7.58 4.86 -5.02
C THR A 14 8.72 4.26 -4.18
N ILE A 15 8.55 3.03 -3.68
CA ILE A 15 9.61 2.33 -2.92
C ILE A 15 10.83 2.12 -3.80
N LYS A 16 10.66 1.58 -5.01
CA LYS A 16 11.76 1.36 -5.95
C LYS A 16 12.52 2.66 -6.23
N ALA A 17 11.79 3.76 -6.41
CA ALA A 17 12.39 5.06 -6.68
C ALA A 17 13.18 5.60 -5.48
N SER A 18 12.69 5.42 -4.26
CA SER A 18 13.38 5.84 -3.04
C SER A 18 14.72 5.11 -2.87
N ILE A 19 14.77 3.81 -3.17
CA ILE A 19 15.98 2.98 -3.13
C ILE A 19 16.96 3.43 -4.22
N ARG A 20 16.49 3.55 -5.46
CA ARG A 20 17.32 4.01 -6.59
C ARG A 20 17.96 5.36 -6.30
N TYR A 21 17.17 6.31 -5.81
CA TYR A 21 17.65 7.65 -5.51
C TYR A 21 18.62 7.66 -4.32
N TYR A 22 18.45 6.75 -3.36
CA TYR A 22 19.37 6.61 -2.23
C TYR A 22 20.80 6.34 -2.72
N PHE A 23 20.99 5.41 -3.65
CA PHE A 23 22.31 5.07 -4.16
C PHE A 23 22.78 5.99 -5.28
N LYS A 24 21.94 6.26 -6.27
CA LYS A 24 22.33 7.04 -7.46
C LYS A 24 22.54 8.52 -7.17
N SER A 25 21.81 9.09 -6.21
CA SER A 25 21.80 10.54 -5.90
C SER A 25 21.47 11.46 -7.10
N ILE A 26 20.86 10.92 -8.16
CA ILE A 26 20.45 11.66 -9.37
C ILE A 26 18.93 11.62 -9.47
N LYS A 27 18.30 12.78 -9.64
CA LYS A 27 16.84 12.88 -9.82
C LYS A 27 16.42 12.31 -11.17
N PHE A 28 15.26 11.67 -11.19
CA PHE A 28 14.58 11.16 -12.38
C PHE A 28 13.07 11.32 -12.21
N SER A 29 12.33 11.27 -13.31
CA SER A 29 10.89 11.53 -13.33
C SER A 29 10.04 10.28 -13.53
N ALA A 30 10.63 9.11 -13.77
CA ALA A 30 9.88 7.86 -13.99
C ALA A 30 10.67 6.61 -13.59
N ILE A 31 9.96 5.53 -13.28
CA ILE A 31 10.53 4.23 -12.94
C ILE A 31 9.70 3.05 -13.44
N ASP A 32 10.39 1.95 -13.66
CA ASP A 32 9.83 0.72 -14.20
C ASP A 32 9.58 -0.29 -13.07
N ILE A 33 8.38 -0.84 -13.01
CA ILE A 33 8.03 -1.93 -12.10
C ILE A 33 7.47 -3.13 -12.86
N LYS A 34 7.68 -4.31 -12.29
CA LYS A 34 7.00 -5.52 -12.78
C LYS A 34 5.59 -5.59 -12.22
N MET A 35 4.65 -5.86 -13.11
CA MET A 35 3.24 -6.05 -12.79
C MET A 35 2.95 -7.52 -12.49
N PRO A 36 1.82 -7.84 -11.83
CA PRO A 36 1.45 -9.22 -11.52
C PRO A 36 1.33 -10.14 -12.76
N GLY A 37 1.03 -9.56 -13.93
CA GLY A 37 0.97 -10.30 -15.20
C GLY A 37 2.32 -10.57 -15.85
N GLY A 38 3.42 -10.10 -15.25
CA GLY A 38 4.80 -10.26 -15.75
C GLY A 38 5.27 -9.14 -16.68
N GLU A 39 4.36 -8.32 -17.19
CA GLU A 39 4.71 -7.13 -17.97
C GLU A 39 5.37 -6.05 -17.10
N THR A 40 6.08 -5.13 -17.76
CA THR A 40 6.67 -3.96 -17.12
C THR A 40 5.77 -2.75 -17.33
N ALA A 41 5.56 -1.97 -16.28
CA ALA A 41 4.84 -0.71 -16.33
C ALA A 41 5.79 0.45 -16.00
N HIS A 42 5.63 1.55 -16.74
CA HIS A 42 6.35 2.81 -16.53
C HIS A 42 5.47 3.75 -15.69
N LEU A 43 5.97 4.21 -14.54
CA LEU A 43 5.23 5.10 -13.63
C LEU A 43 6.03 6.37 -13.36
N ASP A 44 5.33 7.50 -13.37
CA ASP A 44 5.90 8.80 -13.05
C ASP A 44 6.21 8.93 -11.55
N ILE A 45 7.32 9.59 -11.26
CA ILE A 45 7.77 9.97 -9.93
C ILE A 45 7.66 11.49 -9.81
N ALA A 46 6.79 11.93 -8.91
CA ALA A 46 6.46 13.33 -8.71
C ALA A 46 7.54 14.10 -7.96
N GLY A 47 8.37 13.41 -7.17
CA GLY A 47 9.42 14.07 -6.40
C GLY A 47 10.44 13.11 -5.81
N LEU A 48 11.67 13.60 -5.67
CA LEU A 48 12.80 12.92 -5.06
C LEU A 48 13.56 13.91 -4.17
N GLU A 49 13.76 13.56 -2.91
CA GLU A 49 14.37 14.41 -1.89
C GLU A 49 15.31 13.61 -0.99
N LYS A 50 16.42 14.23 -0.59
CA LYS A 50 17.35 13.68 0.40
C LYS A 50 17.49 14.66 1.54
N PHE A 51 17.39 14.15 2.77
CA PHE A 51 17.52 14.94 3.98
C PHE A 51 18.06 14.06 5.11
N LYS A 52 18.41 14.69 6.23
CA LYS A 52 18.77 14.00 7.48
C LYS A 52 17.76 14.43 8.55
N GLU A 53 17.32 13.48 9.36
CA GLU A 53 16.50 13.77 10.56
C GLU A 53 17.35 13.61 11.83
N ASP A 54 16.72 13.79 13.00
CA ASP A 54 17.35 13.79 14.32
C ASP A 54 18.25 12.58 14.62
N ILE A 55 18.00 11.44 13.97
CA ILE A 55 18.85 10.24 14.08
C ILE A 55 20.17 10.34 13.30
N GLY A 56 20.42 11.44 12.59
CA GLY A 56 21.65 11.71 11.83
C GLY A 56 21.81 10.89 10.53
N ARG A 57 20.89 9.96 10.27
CA ARG A 57 20.91 9.07 9.09
C ARG A 57 20.36 9.78 7.86
N SER A 58 20.94 9.47 6.69
CA SER A 58 20.46 9.99 5.41
C SER A 58 19.16 9.27 5.03
N ILE A 59 18.14 10.04 4.70
CA ILE A 59 16.85 9.55 4.24
C ILE A 59 16.71 9.91 2.76
N SER A 60 16.35 8.91 1.95
CA SER A 60 15.97 9.11 0.54
C SER A 60 14.48 8.96 0.41
N ARG A 61 13.80 10.03 0.02
CA ARG A 61 12.36 10.09 -0.16
C ARG A 61 12.00 10.10 -1.63
N ALA A 62 11.01 9.30 -1.99
CA ALA A 62 10.29 9.40 -3.24
C ALA A 62 8.81 9.67 -3.02
N VAL A 63 8.20 10.35 -3.98
CA VAL A 63 6.78 10.65 -4.01
C VAL A 63 6.23 10.31 -5.37
N ALA A 64 5.12 9.57 -5.42
CA ALA A 64 4.33 9.36 -6.63
C ALA A 64 2.88 9.76 -6.40
N VAL A 65 2.22 10.23 -7.45
CA VAL A 65 0.80 10.60 -7.41
C VAL A 65 0.02 9.48 -8.08
N LYS A 66 -1.01 8.98 -7.38
CA LYS A 66 -1.90 7.99 -7.99
C LYS A 66 -2.76 8.63 -9.07
N ASP A 67 -2.73 8.04 -10.24
CA ASP A 67 -3.62 8.38 -11.34
C ASP A 67 -4.53 7.19 -11.67
N SER A 68 -5.83 7.36 -11.47
CA SER A 68 -6.85 6.34 -11.67
C SER A 68 -7.39 6.25 -13.10
N GLY A 69 -6.84 7.02 -14.05
CA GLY A 69 -7.38 7.02 -15.40
C GLY A 69 -8.68 7.81 -15.46
N ASP A 70 -9.69 7.23 -16.12
CA ASP A 70 -11.05 7.80 -16.17
C ASP A 70 -11.95 7.25 -15.04
N ASP A 71 -11.41 6.43 -14.12
CA ASP A 71 -12.19 5.89 -12.99
C ASP A 71 -12.41 6.98 -11.91
N PRO A 72 -13.65 7.20 -11.44
CA PRO A 72 -13.96 8.12 -10.36
C PRO A 72 -13.58 7.53 -8.98
N ASP A 73 -12.33 7.09 -8.85
CA ASP A 73 -11.74 6.52 -7.65
C ASP A 73 -11.48 7.62 -6.60
N VAL A 74 -11.97 7.42 -5.38
CA VAL A 74 -11.83 8.39 -4.28
C VAL A 74 -10.37 8.63 -3.87
N THR A 75 -9.47 7.72 -4.25
CA THR A 75 -8.03 7.78 -3.99
C THR A 75 -7.23 8.32 -5.18
N ASN A 76 -7.89 8.75 -6.26
CA ASN A 76 -7.23 9.44 -7.36
C ASN A 76 -6.57 10.75 -6.88
N GLY A 77 -5.38 11.05 -7.40
CA GLY A 77 -4.60 12.22 -7.03
C GLY A 77 -3.87 12.12 -5.68
N ILE A 78 -4.03 11.02 -4.92
CA ILE A 78 -3.37 10.88 -3.63
C ILE A 78 -1.85 10.74 -3.81
N LYS A 79 -1.09 11.45 -2.97
CA LYS A 79 0.38 11.33 -2.92
C LYS A 79 0.78 10.17 -2.02
N ILE A 80 1.56 9.25 -2.57
CA ILE A 80 2.17 8.14 -1.85
C ILE A 80 3.65 8.45 -1.68
N TYR A 81 4.15 8.28 -0.46
CA TYR A 81 5.53 8.56 -0.10
C TYR A 81 6.23 7.27 0.32
N ALA A 82 7.49 7.13 -0.06
CA ALA A 82 8.38 6.10 0.46
C ALA A 82 9.70 6.74 0.88
N ASP A 83 10.09 6.47 2.11
CA ASP A 83 11.38 6.90 2.67
C ASP A 83 12.26 5.66 2.88
N PHE A 84 13.47 5.69 2.33
CA PHE A 84 14.47 4.62 2.41
C PHE A 84 15.69 5.07 3.20
N ILE A 85 16.12 4.23 4.15
CA ILE A 85 17.12 4.57 5.16
C ILE A 85 18.00 3.34 5.45
N ASN A 86 19.30 3.54 5.66
CA ASN A 86 20.20 2.55 6.24
C ASN A 86 20.44 2.87 7.72
N ILE A 87 20.08 1.93 8.60
CA ILE A 87 20.10 2.06 10.06
C ILE A 87 20.47 0.72 10.69
N ASN A 88 20.84 0.70 11.97
CA ASN A 88 20.91 -0.55 12.74
C ASN A 88 19.53 -0.92 13.27
N GLU A 89 19.31 -2.20 13.56
CA GLU A 89 18.01 -2.68 14.07
C GLU A 89 17.55 -1.94 15.35
N ASN A 90 18.49 -1.63 16.25
CA ASN A 90 18.20 -0.90 17.49
C ASN A 90 17.75 0.56 17.28
N GLU A 91 18.00 1.16 16.10
CA GLU A 91 17.60 2.53 15.75
C GLU A 91 16.15 2.62 15.23
N ILE A 92 15.52 1.49 14.87
CA ILE A 92 14.15 1.44 14.30
C ILE A 92 13.14 2.12 15.23
N GLY A 93 13.29 1.96 16.56
CA GLY A 93 12.41 2.58 17.54
C GLY A 93 12.37 4.11 17.43
N GLY A 94 13.49 4.73 17.06
CA GLY A 94 13.62 6.19 16.91
C GLY A 94 12.80 6.76 15.75
N LEU A 95 12.57 5.96 14.70
CA LEU A 95 11.79 6.37 13.53
C LEU A 95 10.32 6.66 13.85
N ARG A 96 9.81 6.18 15.00
CA ARG A 96 8.43 6.45 15.41
C ARG A 96 8.14 7.94 15.59
N LYS A 97 9.14 8.77 15.89
CA LYS A 97 8.99 10.23 15.98
C LYS A 97 8.56 10.85 14.65
N CYS A 98 9.04 10.27 13.54
CA CYS A 98 8.92 10.86 12.20
C CYS A 98 7.72 10.27 11.43
N TYR A 99 7.49 8.97 11.60
CA TYR A 99 6.46 8.23 10.85
C TYR A 99 5.24 7.85 11.70
N GLY A 100 5.28 8.07 13.02
CA GLY A 100 4.27 7.61 13.97
C GLY A 100 4.40 6.12 14.27
N LYS A 101 3.28 5.44 14.55
CA LYS A 101 3.28 3.99 14.73
C LYS A 101 3.69 3.32 13.42
N LEU A 102 4.86 2.71 13.40
CA LEU A 102 5.33 1.88 12.30
C LEU A 102 4.71 0.48 12.39
N SER A 103 4.20 0.01 11.28
CA SER A 103 3.70 -1.36 11.11
C SER A 103 4.60 -2.09 10.13
N ILE A 104 5.56 -2.84 10.68
CA ILE A 104 6.40 -3.75 9.90
C ILE A 104 5.51 -4.87 9.36
N TYR A 105 5.50 -5.01 8.03
CA TYR A 105 4.73 -6.05 7.35
C TYR A 105 5.61 -7.07 6.62
N ASN A 106 6.90 -6.78 6.43
CA ASN A 106 7.87 -7.77 5.95
C ASN A 106 9.29 -7.51 6.49
N THR A 107 10.05 -8.59 6.67
CA THR A 107 11.48 -8.56 7.01
C THR A 107 12.18 -9.62 6.15
N ILE A 108 13.19 -9.21 5.39
CA ILE A 108 13.84 -10.04 4.37
C ILE A 108 15.34 -10.07 4.70
N SER A 109 15.83 -11.21 5.17
CA SER A 109 17.26 -11.40 5.48
C SER A 109 18.05 -12.02 4.32
N ASN A 110 17.38 -12.74 3.41
CA ASN A 110 18.00 -13.36 2.22
C ASN A 110 17.60 -12.58 0.96
N LEU A 111 18.18 -11.40 0.80
CA LEU A 111 17.77 -10.45 -0.22
C LEU A 111 18.13 -10.91 -1.64
N CYS A 112 19.33 -11.44 -1.84
CA CYS A 112 19.78 -11.89 -3.16
C CYS A 112 20.34 -13.32 -3.12
N SER A 113 20.55 -13.90 -4.31
CA SER A 113 20.93 -15.31 -4.46
C SER A 113 22.41 -15.56 -4.18
N SER A 114 23.24 -14.51 -4.21
CA SER A 114 24.65 -14.56 -3.85
C SER A 114 24.88 -14.39 -2.34
N ASN A 115 25.86 -15.10 -1.76
CA ASN A 115 26.26 -14.96 -0.34
C ASN A 115 26.86 -13.57 -0.01
N THR A 116 27.03 -12.69 -1.01
CA THR A 116 27.45 -11.29 -0.84
C THR A 116 26.52 -10.48 0.06
N PHE A 117 25.33 -11.02 0.34
CA PHE A 117 24.30 -10.44 1.18
C PHE A 117 24.29 -10.95 2.64
N ASP A 118 25.17 -11.88 3.01
CA ASP A 118 25.28 -12.38 4.39
C ASP A 118 25.59 -11.20 5.34
N GLY A 119 24.55 -10.66 5.96
CA GLY A 119 24.66 -9.57 6.93
C GLY A 119 23.71 -8.38 6.74
N PHE A 120 22.93 -8.29 5.66
CA PHE A 120 21.97 -7.19 5.49
C PHE A 120 20.50 -7.64 5.55
N THR A 121 19.67 -6.86 6.24
CA THR A 121 18.22 -7.08 6.34
C THR A 121 17.44 -5.94 5.68
N LEU A 122 16.40 -6.26 4.92
CA LEU A 122 15.43 -5.28 4.40
C LEU A 122 14.12 -5.39 5.16
N ILE A 123 13.71 -4.27 5.74
CA ILE A 123 12.43 -4.13 6.45
C ILE A 123 11.50 -3.29 5.59
N LEU A 124 10.29 -3.80 5.38
CA LEU A 124 9.20 -3.07 4.72
C LEU A 124 8.17 -2.70 5.79
N ALA A 125 7.94 -1.40 5.95
CA ALA A 125 7.08 -0.87 6.99
C ALA A 125 6.06 0.13 6.42
N ALA A 126 4.89 0.14 7.03
CA ALA A 126 3.85 1.14 6.79
C ALA A 126 3.85 2.18 7.90
N GLY A 127 3.75 3.45 7.52
CA GLY A 127 3.60 4.60 8.42
C GLY A 127 2.21 5.23 8.34
N LYS A 128 2.13 6.51 8.73
CA LYS A 128 0.88 7.27 8.81
C LYS A 128 0.01 7.19 7.54
N GLY A 129 -1.30 7.05 7.77
CA GLY A 129 -2.34 7.07 6.74
C GLY A 129 -2.45 5.81 5.87
N ILE A 130 -1.65 4.78 6.15
CA ILE A 130 -1.97 3.40 5.77
C ILE A 130 -2.78 2.78 6.92
N GLY A 131 -3.91 2.16 6.58
CA GLY A 131 -4.83 1.61 7.57
C GLY A 131 -4.28 0.37 8.27
N ILE A 132 -4.82 0.04 9.43
CA ILE A 132 -4.59 -1.21 10.15
C ILE A 132 -5.87 -2.04 10.12
N ALA A 133 -5.77 -3.30 9.69
CA ALA A 133 -6.88 -4.23 9.77
C ALA A 133 -7.13 -4.59 11.25
N THR A 134 -8.38 -4.56 11.70
CA THR A 134 -8.76 -4.84 13.10
C THR A 134 -9.78 -5.96 13.24
N LYS A 135 -10.37 -6.39 12.12
CA LYS A 135 -11.38 -7.43 12.05
C LYS A 135 -10.99 -8.48 10.99
N PRO A 136 -11.40 -9.75 11.15
CA PRO A 136 -11.21 -10.79 10.15
C PRO A 136 -12.10 -10.54 8.91
N GLY A 137 -11.88 -11.33 7.86
CA GLY A 137 -12.66 -11.28 6.61
C GLY A 137 -12.13 -10.34 5.55
N LEU A 138 -10.92 -9.83 5.74
CA LEU A 138 -10.15 -9.16 4.70
C LEU A 138 -8.93 -10.01 4.31
N PRO A 139 -8.33 -9.78 3.12
CA PRO A 139 -7.08 -10.44 2.70
C PRO A 139 -5.84 -10.10 3.54
N VAL A 140 -6.03 -9.44 4.68
CA VAL A 140 -5.00 -8.94 5.59
C VAL A 140 -5.43 -9.30 7.02
N GLU A 141 -4.51 -9.89 7.78
CA GLU A 141 -4.78 -10.31 9.16
C GLU A 141 -5.02 -9.13 10.11
N PRO A 142 -5.88 -9.29 11.14
CA PRO A 142 -6.01 -8.31 12.20
C PRO A 142 -4.67 -7.95 12.86
N GLY A 143 -4.47 -6.65 13.12
CA GLY A 143 -3.24 -6.10 13.68
C GLY A 143 -2.19 -5.70 12.64
N ARG A 144 -2.34 -6.10 11.36
CA ARG A 144 -1.40 -5.79 10.28
C ARG A 144 -1.79 -4.52 9.51
N ALA A 145 -0.80 -3.91 8.86
CA ALA A 145 -1.02 -2.85 7.89
C ALA A 145 -1.87 -3.36 6.72
N ALA A 146 -2.82 -2.55 6.25
CA ALA A 146 -3.77 -2.87 5.19
C ALA A 146 -3.10 -2.87 3.80
N VAL A 147 -2.07 -3.71 3.63
CA VAL A 147 -1.37 -3.96 2.38
C VAL A 147 -1.80 -5.34 1.89
N ASN A 148 -2.58 -5.38 0.80
CA ASN A 148 -3.11 -6.63 0.29
C ASN A 148 -2.00 -7.54 -0.29
N PRO A 149 -2.24 -8.85 -0.43
CA PRO A 149 -1.21 -9.81 -0.85
C PRO A 149 -0.55 -9.52 -2.22
N VAL A 150 -1.32 -9.06 -3.22
CA VAL A 150 -0.73 -8.73 -4.53
C VAL A 150 0.13 -7.47 -4.45
N PRO A 151 -0.35 -6.32 -3.92
CA PRO A 151 0.51 -5.16 -3.71
C PRO A 151 1.72 -5.42 -2.83
N PHE A 152 1.57 -6.23 -1.78
CA PHE A 152 2.68 -6.68 -0.94
C PHE A 152 3.78 -7.32 -1.80
N LYS A 153 3.43 -8.29 -2.66
CA LYS A 153 4.38 -8.97 -3.55
C LYS A 153 5.02 -8.00 -4.54
N MET A 154 4.26 -7.06 -5.10
CA MET A 154 4.79 -6.06 -6.02
C MET A 154 5.82 -5.13 -5.35
N ILE A 155 5.50 -4.68 -4.14
CA ILE A 155 6.38 -3.84 -3.33
C ILE A 155 7.66 -4.60 -2.97
N GLU A 156 7.52 -5.83 -2.46
CA GLU A 156 8.65 -6.69 -2.11
C GLU A 156 9.57 -6.92 -3.31
N LEU A 157 8.99 -7.33 -4.44
CA LEU A 157 9.75 -7.59 -5.66
C LEU A 157 10.49 -6.33 -6.12
N SER A 158 9.81 -5.19 -6.16
CA SER A 158 10.41 -3.93 -6.63
C SER A 158 11.53 -3.46 -5.71
N ALA A 159 11.35 -3.59 -4.40
CA ALA A 159 12.38 -3.23 -3.42
C ALA A 159 13.61 -4.14 -3.53
N ARG A 160 13.37 -5.45 -3.60
CA ARG A 160 14.42 -6.46 -3.69
C ARG A 160 15.20 -6.36 -4.99
N GLU A 161 14.53 -6.23 -6.13
CA GLU A 161 15.19 -6.08 -7.43
C GLU A 161 16.11 -4.87 -7.48
N GLU A 162 15.64 -3.71 -7.00
CA GLU A 162 16.46 -2.50 -7.01
C GLU A 162 17.63 -2.63 -6.04
N LEU A 163 17.40 -3.11 -4.81
CA LEU A 163 18.46 -3.27 -3.83
C LEU A 163 19.53 -4.28 -4.29
N CYS A 164 19.11 -5.42 -4.86
CA CYS A 164 20.02 -6.41 -5.44
C CYS A 164 20.82 -5.85 -6.63
N TYR A 165 20.19 -5.09 -7.52
CA TYR A 165 20.90 -4.46 -8.65
C TYR A 165 22.09 -3.62 -8.19
N TRP A 166 21.88 -2.83 -7.14
CA TRP A 166 22.90 -1.93 -6.60
C TRP A 166 24.02 -2.69 -5.87
N ILE A 167 23.67 -3.74 -5.12
CA ILE A 167 24.62 -4.50 -4.29
C ILE A 167 25.37 -5.56 -5.11
N GLU A 168 24.67 -6.41 -5.87
CA GLU A 168 25.31 -7.47 -6.66
C GLU A 168 26.04 -6.95 -7.89
N GLY A 169 25.63 -5.78 -8.42
CA GLY A 169 26.31 -5.17 -9.55
C GLY A 169 27.71 -4.63 -9.25
N ASN A 170 28.21 -4.78 -8.01
CA ASN A 170 29.42 -4.12 -7.49
C ASN A 170 29.41 -2.60 -7.73
N ILE A 171 28.22 -2.00 -7.80
CA ILE A 171 28.03 -0.57 -8.04
C ILE A 171 28.16 0.20 -6.71
N LEU A 172 27.88 -0.49 -5.60
CA LEU A 172 28.14 0.02 -4.25
C LEU A 172 29.51 -0.37 -3.74
N ASP A 173 30.18 0.62 -3.16
CA ASP A 173 31.18 0.39 -2.13
C ASP A 173 30.45 0.04 -0.82
N LEU A 174 30.37 -1.26 -0.52
CA LEU A 174 29.74 -1.75 0.71
C LEU A 174 30.41 -1.21 1.97
N SER A 175 31.67 -0.77 1.92
CA SER A 175 32.34 -0.16 3.07
C SER A 175 31.74 1.19 3.49
N ALA A 176 30.99 1.85 2.59
CA ALA A 176 30.25 3.06 2.89
C ALA A 176 28.91 2.79 3.59
N ILE A 177 28.47 1.53 3.67
CA ILE A 177 27.25 1.14 4.40
C ILE A 177 27.60 0.91 5.86
N SER A 178 27.14 1.82 6.70
CA SER A 178 27.48 1.86 8.13
C SER A 178 26.59 1.00 9.04
N ALA A 179 25.58 0.33 8.50
CA ALA A 179 24.62 -0.43 9.29
C ALA A 179 24.03 -1.62 8.52
N ASP A 180 23.61 -2.65 9.25
CA ASP A 180 23.13 -3.93 8.72
C ASP A 180 21.68 -3.93 8.22
N THR A 181 20.92 -2.86 8.45
CA THR A 181 19.48 -2.85 8.14
C THR A 181 19.12 -1.73 7.17
N PHE A 182 18.44 -2.09 6.11
CA PHE A 182 17.71 -1.17 5.26
C PHE A 182 16.24 -1.18 5.64
N ILE A 183 15.64 -0.01 5.79
CA ILE A 183 14.20 0.11 6.01
C ILE A 183 13.57 1.00 4.95
N SER A 184 12.50 0.50 4.36
CA SER A 184 11.62 1.26 3.47
C SER A 184 10.30 1.51 4.19
N VAL A 185 9.97 2.78 4.44
CA VAL A 185 8.73 3.19 5.08
C VAL A 185 7.79 3.81 4.05
N LEU A 186 6.69 3.12 3.77
CA LEU A 186 5.61 3.63 2.92
C LEU A 186 4.59 4.39 3.77
N TYR A 187 4.14 5.57 3.34
CA TYR A 187 3.11 6.32 4.06
C TYR A 187 2.34 7.27 3.16
N ILE A 188 1.17 7.68 3.62
CA ILE A 188 0.20 8.46 2.87
C ILE A 188 -0.37 9.51 3.82
N PRO A 189 0.20 10.73 3.90
CA PRO A 189 -0.20 11.73 4.90
C PRO A 189 -1.72 12.00 4.94
N GLU A 190 -2.36 12.05 3.77
CA GLU A 190 -3.79 12.32 3.60
C GLU A 190 -4.67 11.07 3.76
N GLY A 191 -4.07 9.88 3.89
CA GLY A 191 -4.77 8.59 3.83
C GLY A 191 -5.83 8.42 4.92
N LYS A 192 -5.63 9.00 6.11
CA LYS A 192 -6.64 8.97 7.18
C LYS A 192 -7.93 9.70 6.79
N GLU A 193 -7.80 10.85 6.14
CA GLU A 193 -8.94 11.67 5.73
C GLU A 193 -9.64 11.08 4.51
N VAL A 194 -8.87 10.58 3.53
CA VAL A 194 -9.42 9.89 2.35
C VAL A 194 -10.18 8.62 2.75
N ALA A 195 -9.67 7.86 3.73
CA ALA A 195 -10.32 6.64 4.22
C ALA A 195 -11.72 6.85 4.81
N LYS A 196 -12.07 8.08 5.26
CA LYS A 196 -13.44 8.39 5.71
C LYS A 196 -14.47 8.32 4.59
N LYS A 197 -14.03 8.41 3.33
CA LYS A 197 -14.84 8.34 2.12
C LYS A 197 -14.83 6.95 1.47
N THR A 198 -14.17 5.97 2.08
CA THR A 198 -14.08 4.58 1.58
C THR A 198 -14.90 3.63 2.47
N LEU A 199 -15.00 2.37 2.05
CA LEU A 199 -15.59 1.29 2.85
C LEU A 199 -14.67 0.79 3.97
N ASN A 200 -13.41 1.26 4.03
CA ASN A 200 -12.40 0.72 4.94
C ASN A 200 -12.82 0.71 6.40
N GLN A 201 -13.35 1.83 6.90
CA GLN A 201 -13.75 1.91 8.32
C GLN A 201 -14.87 0.94 8.66
N ARG A 202 -15.82 0.73 7.74
CA ARG A 202 -16.89 -0.26 7.90
C ARG A 202 -16.29 -1.67 7.95
N LEU A 203 -15.34 -1.96 7.05
CA LEU A 203 -14.65 -3.26 6.99
C LEU A 203 -13.55 -3.42 8.07
N GLY A 204 -13.52 -2.56 9.09
CA GLY A 204 -12.57 -2.71 10.21
C GLY A 204 -11.13 -2.32 9.88
N ILE A 205 -10.90 -1.50 8.85
CA ILE A 205 -9.59 -0.88 8.57
C ILE A 205 -9.59 0.55 9.11
N TYR A 206 -8.71 0.84 10.07
CA TYR A 206 -8.66 2.12 10.76
C TYR A 206 -7.34 2.87 10.57
N GLY A 207 -7.40 4.20 10.61
CA GLY A 207 -6.22 5.08 10.59
C GLY A 207 -5.70 5.45 9.20
N GLY A 208 -6.24 4.86 8.12
CA GLY A 208 -5.74 5.09 6.77
C GLY A 208 -6.44 4.29 5.67
N ILE A 209 -5.98 4.48 4.44
CA ILE A 209 -6.44 3.71 3.28
C ILE A 209 -5.72 2.36 3.18
N SER A 210 -6.25 1.47 2.36
CA SER A 210 -5.58 0.19 2.05
C SER A 210 -4.71 0.34 0.80
N ILE A 211 -3.57 -0.33 0.79
CA ILE A 211 -2.76 -0.51 -0.41
C ILE A 211 -3.28 -1.77 -1.11
N LEU A 212 -4.11 -1.55 -2.14
CA LEU A 212 -4.85 -2.59 -2.86
C LEU A 212 -4.60 -2.54 -4.38
N GLY A 213 -4.98 -3.61 -5.07
CA GLY A 213 -4.84 -3.79 -6.52
C GLY A 213 -4.54 -5.25 -6.86
N THR A 214 -5.29 -5.86 -7.79
CA THR A 214 -5.11 -7.28 -8.15
C THR A 214 -4.29 -7.49 -9.42
N THR A 215 -4.39 -6.57 -10.37
CA THR A 215 -3.63 -6.59 -11.63
C THR A 215 -2.58 -5.49 -11.70
N GLY A 216 -2.51 -4.64 -10.67
CA GLY A 216 -1.73 -3.41 -10.66
C GLY A 216 -2.40 -2.23 -11.40
N TYR A 217 -3.39 -2.46 -12.25
CA TYR A 217 -4.12 -1.40 -12.95
C TYR A 217 -5.46 -1.08 -12.30
N VAL A 218 -5.93 0.15 -12.52
CA VAL A 218 -7.31 0.57 -12.31
C VAL A 218 -8.01 0.55 -13.66
N ILE A 219 -9.07 -0.25 -13.77
CA ILE A 219 -9.93 -0.31 -14.96
C ILE A 219 -11.20 0.48 -14.62
N PRO A 220 -11.51 1.55 -15.37
CA PRO A 220 -12.68 2.40 -15.10
C PRO A 220 -13.98 1.62 -15.03
N ILE A 221 -14.75 1.86 -13.96
CA ILE A 221 -16.15 1.42 -13.74
C ILE A 221 -16.44 0.06 -14.39
N SER A 222 -15.77 -0.98 -13.89
CA SER A 222 -15.99 -2.33 -14.37
C SER A 222 -16.98 -3.08 -13.49
N THR A 223 -17.86 -3.88 -14.11
CA THR A 223 -18.70 -4.87 -13.40
C THR A 223 -17.88 -5.71 -12.42
N ARG A 224 -16.65 -6.06 -12.81
CA ARG A 224 -15.74 -6.82 -11.95
C ARG A 224 -15.38 -6.09 -10.66
N ALA A 225 -15.10 -4.79 -10.69
CA ALA A 225 -14.76 -4.02 -9.49
C ALA A 225 -15.94 -3.94 -8.50
N TRP A 226 -17.17 -3.81 -9.02
CA TRP A 226 -18.39 -3.87 -8.22
C TRP A 226 -18.60 -5.25 -7.58
N LEU A 227 -18.45 -6.32 -8.35
CA LEU A 227 -18.59 -7.69 -7.84
C LEU A 227 -17.56 -8.03 -6.76
N GLU A 228 -16.30 -7.61 -6.92
CA GLU A 228 -15.27 -7.82 -5.90
C GLU A 228 -15.60 -7.05 -4.60
N THR A 229 -16.24 -5.87 -4.70
CA THR A 229 -16.66 -5.09 -3.53
C THR A 229 -17.78 -5.78 -2.76
N ILE A 230 -18.79 -6.30 -3.47
CA ILE A 230 -19.89 -7.08 -2.87
C ILE A 230 -19.34 -8.36 -2.23
N LYS A 231 -18.53 -9.11 -2.96
CA LYS A 231 -17.90 -10.34 -2.49
C LYS A 231 -17.07 -10.12 -1.23
N THR A 232 -16.24 -9.08 -1.21
CA THR A 232 -15.44 -8.71 -0.02
C THR A 232 -16.33 -8.40 1.17
N SER A 233 -17.42 -7.68 0.95
CA SER A 233 -18.38 -7.34 2.01
C SER A 233 -19.08 -8.59 2.56
N LEU A 234 -19.49 -9.53 1.70
CA LEU A 234 -20.11 -10.79 2.12
C LEU A 234 -19.14 -11.70 2.91
N ILE A 235 -17.89 -11.83 2.45
CA ILE A 235 -16.85 -12.56 3.19
C ILE A 235 -16.66 -11.92 4.57
N PHE A 236 -16.58 -10.59 4.62
CA PHE A 236 -16.49 -9.86 5.88
C PHE A 236 -17.67 -10.15 6.81
N LEU A 237 -18.92 -10.14 6.32
CA LEU A 237 -20.09 -10.49 7.12
C LEU A 237 -19.99 -11.92 7.69
N SER A 238 -19.65 -12.88 6.84
CA SER A 238 -19.49 -14.29 7.23
C SER A 238 -18.45 -14.46 8.34
N GLU A 239 -17.25 -13.91 8.14
CA GLU A 239 -16.12 -14.02 9.08
C GLU A 239 -16.39 -13.30 10.41
N ASN A 240 -17.22 -12.26 10.39
CA ASN A 240 -17.66 -11.55 11.60
C ASN A 240 -18.98 -12.09 12.17
N LYS A 241 -19.46 -13.27 11.71
CA LYS A 241 -20.67 -13.96 12.18
C LYS A 241 -21.95 -13.11 12.05
N ILE A 242 -21.99 -12.18 11.10
CA ILE A 242 -23.16 -11.36 10.79
C ILE A 242 -24.01 -12.12 9.77
N LYS A 243 -25.18 -12.60 10.20
CA LYS A 243 -26.04 -13.51 9.42
C LYS A 243 -27.06 -12.82 8.52
N THR A 244 -27.13 -11.49 8.56
CA THR A 244 -28.16 -10.73 7.85
C THR A 244 -27.49 -9.62 7.04
N CYS A 245 -27.81 -9.60 5.75
CA CYS A 245 -27.39 -8.60 4.79
C CYS A 245 -28.63 -7.85 4.28
N VAL A 246 -28.49 -6.54 4.04
CA VAL A 246 -29.46 -5.70 3.37
C VAL A 246 -28.80 -5.12 2.13
N PHE A 247 -29.20 -5.63 0.97
CA PHE A 247 -28.73 -5.09 -0.31
C PHE A 247 -29.52 -3.84 -0.68
N THR A 248 -28.81 -2.83 -1.17
CA THR A 248 -29.42 -1.56 -1.57
C THR A 248 -28.93 -1.13 -2.95
N PRO A 249 -29.81 -0.54 -3.79
CA PRO A 249 -29.39 -0.03 -5.11
C PRO A 249 -28.37 1.12 -5.05
N GLY A 250 -28.24 1.81 -3.91
CA GLY A 250 -27.21 2.83 -3.74
C GLY A 250 -27.32 3.63 -2.44
N ARG A 251 -26.43 4.60 -2.26
CA ARG A 251 -26.27 5.40 -1.03
C ARG A 251 -27.54 5.99 -0.44
N TYR A 252 -28.48 6.44 -1.27
CA TYR A 252 -29.73 7.03 -0.77
C TYR A 252 -30.63 5.98 -0.13
N SER A 253 -30.85 4.85 -0.80
CA SER A 253 -31.62 3.74 -0.26
C SER A 253 -30.91 3.09 0.92
N GLU A 254 -29.58 2.99 0.91
CA GLU A 254 -28.77 2.56 2.05
C GLU A 254 -29.06 3.39 3.30
N LYS A 255 -28.97 4.72 3.20
CA LYS A 255 -29.23 5.62 4.33
C LYS A 255 -30.64 5.47 4.89
N ILE A 256 -31.64 5.22 4.04
CA ILE A 256 -33.02 4.98 4.48
C ILE A 256 -33.14 3.61 5.15
N ALA A 257 -32.57 2.56 4.54
CA ALA A 257 -32.57 1.21 5.08
C ALA A 257 -31.94 1.18 6.48
N MET A 258 -30.82 1.89 6.69
CA MET A 258 -30.19 2.02 8.01
C MET A 258 -31.08 2.71 9.05
N LYS A 259 -31.96 3.63 8.64
CA LYS A 259 -32.93 4.27 9.55
C LYS A 259 -34.11 3.35 9.88
N ILE A 260 -34.46 2.43 8.99
CA ILE A 260 -35.51 1.43 9.20
C ILE A 260 -34.98 0.31 10.10
N PHE A 261 -33.83 -0.24 9.76
CA PHE A 261 -33.18 -1.35 10.45
C PHE A 261 -32.12 -0.87 11.46
N LYS A 262 -32.51 -0.01 12.41
CA LYS A 262 -31.58 0.69 13.33
C LYS A 262 -30.72 -0.23 14.21
N ASN A 263 -31.19 -1.45 14.47
CA ASN A 263 -30.51 -2.41 15.33
C ASN A 263 -29.47 -3.26 14.59
N MET A 264 -29.34 -3.09 13.26
CA MET A 264 -28.37 -3.83 12.46
C MET A 264 -27.03 -3.10 12.40
N PRO A 265 -25.90 -3.84 12.40
CA PRO A 265 -24.58 -3.25 12.21
C PRO A 265 -24.49 -2.58 10.83
N LYS A 266 -23.72 -1.48 10.72
CA LYS A 266 -23.62 -0.70 9.47
C LYS A 266 -23.02 -1.53 8.33
N GLU A 267 -22.22 -2.52 8.68
CA GLU A 267 -21.57 -3.45 7.77
C GLU A 267 -22.56 -4.37 7.05
N SER A 268 -23.74 -4.61 7.63
CA SER A 268 -24.81 -5.41 7.00
C SER A 268 -25.41 -4.77 5.76
N PHE A 269 -25.20 -3.47 5.54
CA PHE A 269 -25.76 -2.74 4.41
C PHE A 269 -24.73 -2.70 3.28
N ILE A 270 -25.07 -3.31 2.15
CA ILE A 270 -24.19 -3.45 0.99
C ILE A 270 -24.86 -2.78 -0.22
N GLU A 271 -24.16 -1.84 -0.85
CA GLU A 271 -24.59 -1.28 -2.12
C GLU A 271 -24.34 -2.31 -3.25
N MET A 272 -25.40 -2.73 -3.94
CA MET A 272 -25.32 -3.68 -5.07
C MET A 272 -25.49 -3.03 -6.44
N GLY A 273 -25.95 -1.77 -6.51
CA GLY A 273 -26.33 -1.16 -7.78
C GLY A 273 -27.44 -1.94 -8.47
N ASP A 274 -27.28 -2.19 -9.77
CA ASP A 274 -28.22 -2.95 -10.60
C ASP A 274 -27.89 -4.46 -10.66
N TYR A 275 -26.90 -4.93 -9.89
CA TYR A 275 -26.42 -6.31 -9.93
C TYR A 275 -27.24 -7.28 -9.06
N VAL A 276 -28.56 -7.30 -9.28
CA VAL A 276 -29.56 -8.06 -8.50
C VAL A 276 -29.35 -9.59 -8.56
N ALA A 277 -28.75 -10.12 -9.63
CA ALA A 277 -28.46 -11.55 -9.73
C ALA A 277 -27.46 -12.08 -8.67
N TYR A 278 -26.80 -11.17 -7.94
CA TYR A 278 -25.80 -11.47 -6.92
C TYR A 278 -26.27 -11.14 -5.48
N SER A 279 -27.49 -10.63 -5.31
CA SER A 279 -28.11 -10.32 -4.01
C SER A 279 -28.90 -11.49 -3.44
#